data_AF-A0A6B3GDX1-F1
#
_entry.id   AF-A0A6B3GDX1-F1
#
_cell.length_a   1.000
_cell.length_b   1.000
_cell.length_c   1.000
_cell.angle_alpha   90.00
_cell.angle_beta   90.00
_cell.angle_gamma   90.00
#
_symmetry.space_group_name_H-M   'P 1'
#
loop_
_entity.id
_entity.type
_entity.pdbx_description
1 polymer ?
#
loop_
_entity_poly.entity_id
_entity_poly.type
_entity_poly.pdbx_seq_one_letter_code
_entity_poly.pdbx_strand_id
1 'polypeptide(L)'
;ERGVATGVVSNQSGVGRGLLTPGDVRRVNRRADALLGGLDVWVFCPHAPGEGCACRKPAPGLVLRAARCLGVAPERCAVVGDIGADVAAARAAG
;
A
#
# COMPACT_ATOMS: atom_id res chain seq x y z
N GLU A 1 20.95 11.39 5.35
CA GLU A 1 20.41 10.27 6.15
C GLU A 1 18.89 10.25 5.99
N ARG A 2 18.25 9.11 5.70
CA ARG A 2 16.79 9.00 5.76
C ARG A 2 16.43 8.43 7.13
N GLY A 3 16.02 9.30 8.05
CA GLY A 3 15.70 8.92 9.44
C GLY A 3 14.32 8.25 9.62
N VAL A 4 13.54 8.11 8.54
CA VAL A 4 12.21 7.52 8.55
C VAL A 4 12.11 6.53 7.39
N ALA A 5 11.70 5.31 7.68
CA ALA A 5 11.39 4.31 6.68
C ALA A 5 10.11 4.70 5.91
N THR A 6 10.14 4.55 4.59
CA THR A 6 9.11 5.05 3.68
C THR A 6 8.52 3.92 2.84
N GLY A 7 7.21 3.98 2.60
CA GLY A 7 6.56 2.96 1.80
C GLY A 7 5.27 3.42 1.16
N VAL A 8 4.86 2.68 0.12
CA VAL A 8 3.60 2.92 -0.60
C VAL A 8 2.66 1.74 -0.40
N VAL A 9 1.43 2.07 -0.01
CA VAL A 9 0.30 1.14 0.10
C VAL A 9 -0.82 1.57 -0.86
N SER A 10 -1.17 0.73 -1.83
CA SER A 10 -2.13 1.12 -2.88
C SER A 10 -3.21 0.08 -3.17
N ASN A 11 -4.45 0.52 -3.36
CA ASN A 11 -5.52 -0.30 -3.92
C ASN A 11 -5.42 -0.26 -5.45
N GLN A 12 -5.28 -1.42 -6.09
CA GLN A 12 -5.11 -1.54 -7.55
C GLN A 12 -6.21 -2.44 -8.13
N SER A 13 -7.47 -2.04 -7.98
CA SER A 13 -8.63 -2.82 -8.42
C SER A 13 -8.73 -3.03 -9.93
N GLY A 14 -7.94 -2.29 -10.72
CA GLY A 14 -7.81 -2.57 -12.16
C GLY A 14 -7.34 -4.01 -12.41
N VAL A 15 -6.60 -4.60 -11.47
CA VAL A 15 -6.18 -6.00 -11.55
C VAL A 15 -7.36 -6.96 -11.38
N GLY A 16 -8.09 -6.89 -10.27
CA GLY A 16 -9.27 -7.74 -10.03
C GLY A 16 -10.41 -7.50 -11.03
N ARG A 17 -10.41 -6.35 -11.72
CA ARG A 17 -11.35 -6.04 -12.81
C ARG A 17 -10.87 -6.51 -14.19
N GLY A 18 -9.67 -7.10 -14.30
CA GLY A 18 -9.09 -7.55 -15.58
C GLY A 18 -8.64 -6.43 -16.52
N LEU A 19 -8.57 -5.18 -16.04
CA LEU A 19 -8.12 -4.01 -16.82
C LEU A 19 -6.61 -3.88 -16.88
N LEU A 20 -5.91 -4.45 -15.90
CA LEU A 20 -4.46 -4.40 -15.74
C LEU A 20 -3.96 -5.75 -15.23
N THR A 21 -2.71 -6.08 -15.52
CA THR A 21 -2.04 -7.22 -14.87
C THR A 21 -1.31 -6.76 -13.60
N PRO A 22 -1.01 -7.67 -12.66
CA PRO A 22 -0.06 -7.37 -11.57
C PRO A 22 1.31 -6.91 -12.09
N GLY A 23 1.70 -7.33 -13.29
CA GLY A 23 2.93 -6.91 -13.96
C GLY A 23 2.91 -5.44 -14.35
N ASP A 24 1.77 -4.93 -14.82
CA ASP A 24 1.58 -3.52 -15.16
C ASP A 24 1.74 -2.62 -13.94
N VAL A 25 1.09 -2.98 -12.84
CA VAL A 25 1.23 -2.27 -11.56
C VAL A 25 2.70 -2.25 -11.13
N ARG A 26 3.39 -3.40 -11.17
CA ARG A 26 4.82 -3.46 -10.82
C ARG A 26 5.70 -2.59 -11.73
N ARG A 27 5.38 -2.48 -13.02
CA ARG A 27 6.10 -1.61 -13.95
C ARG A 27 5.93 -0.14 -13.59
N VAL A 28 4.70 0.28 -13.26
CA VAL A 28 4.42 1.66 -12.80
C VAL A 28 5.14 1.93 -11.48
N ASN A 29 5.04 1.02 -10.50
CA ASN A 29 5.73 1.17 -9.21
C ASN A 29 7.24 1.33 -9.39
N ARG A 30 7.89 0.51 -10.23
CA ARG A 30 9.34 0.66 -10.51
C ARG A 30 9.67 2.02 -11.12
N ARG A 31 8.82 2.54 -12.03
CA ARG A 31 9.04 3.85 -12.62
C ARG A 31 8.90 4.97 -11.59
N ALA A 32 7.86 4.90 -10.76
CA ALA A 32 7.64 5.87 -9.69
C ALA A 32 8.78 5.84 -8.65
N ASP A 33 9.20 4.65 -8.24
CA ASP A 33 10.31 4.44 -7.31
C ASP A 33 11.62 5.06 -7.82
N ALA A 34 11.94 4.85 -9.11
CA ALA A 34 13.10 5.47 -9.75
C ALA A 34 13.02 7.01 -9.79
N LEU A 35 11.83 7.58 -9.94
CA LEU A 35 11.62 9.03 -9.92
C LEU A 35 11.70 9.63 -8.51
N LEU A 36 11.33 8.85 -7.49
CA LEU A 36 11.34 9.25 -6.08
C LEU A 36 12.70 9.00 -5.39
N GLY A 37 13.65 8.40 -6.09
CA GLY A 37 14.98 8.09 -5.56
C GLY A 37 14.98 6.91 -4.57
N GLY A 38 14.06 5.95 -4.75
CA GLY A 38 13.96 4.72 -3.97
C GLY A 38 13.19 4.89 -2.66
N LEU A 39 12.13 4.08 -2.49
CA LEU A 39 11.42 3.89 -1.23
C LEU A 39 11.65 2.46 -0.72
N ASP A 40 11.48 2.26 0.58
CA ASP A 40 11.85 1.01 1.25
C ASP A 40 10.85 -0.12 0.97
N VAL A 41 9.56 0.19 0.76
CA VAL A 41 8.54 -0.82 0.46
C VAL A 41 7.44 -0.34 -0.47
N TRP A 42 7.03 -1.21 -1.40
CA TRP A 42 5.84 -1.03 -2.23
C TRP A 42 4.93 -2.25 -2.10
N VAL A 43 3.70 -2.05 -1.62
CA VAL A 43 2.68 -3.11 -1.56
C VAL A 43 1.37 -2.62 -2.14
N PHE A 44 0.67 -3.51 -2.83
CA PHE A 44 -0.64 -3.21 -3.40
C PHE A 44 -1.61 -4.36 -3.22
N CYS A 45 -2.89 -4.02 -3.14
CA CYS A 45 -3.98 -4.97 -3.13
C CYS A 45 -4.59 -5.06 -4.53
N PRO A 46 -4.58 -6.22 -5.19
CA PRO A 46 -5.07 -6.37 -6.56
C PRO A 46 -6.60 -6.45 -6.64
N HIS A 47 -7.27 -6.71 -5.51
CA HIS A 47 -8.65 -7.12 -5.50
C HIS A 47 -9.64 -6.02 -5.89
N ALA A 48 -10.69 -6.41 -6.59
CA ALA A 48 -11.86 -5.61 -6.88
C ALA A 48 -12.70 -5.37 -5.61
N PRO A 49 -13.54 -4.32 -5.58
CA PRO A 49 -14.53 -4.16 -4.52
C PRO A 49 -15.44 -5.40 -4.41
N GLY A 50 -15.68 -5.89 -3.19
CA GLY A 50 -16.57 -7.02 -2.93
C GLY A 50 -15.90 -8.40 -2.84
N GLU A 51 -14.63 -8.55 -3.21
CA GLU A 51 -13.92 -9.84 -3.14
C GLU A 51 -13.55 -10.31 -1.72
N GLY A 52 -13.95 -9.58 -0.67
CA GLY A 52 -13.80 -10.02 0.72
C GLY A 52 -12.36 -10.15 1.24
N CYS A 53 -11.36 -9.60 0.53
CA CYS A 53 -9.96 -9.70 0.95
C CYS A 53 -9.63 -8.83 2.18
N ALA A 54 -8.64 -9.24 2.97
CA ALA A 54 -8.16 -8.47 4.13
C ALA A 54 -7.18 -7.33 3.77
N CYS A 55 -6.74 -7.22 2.50
CA CYS A 55 -5.75 -6.20 2.11
C CYS A 55 -6.37 -4.86 1.69
N ARG A 56 -7.55 -4.87 1.06
CA ARG A 56 -8.07 -3.68 0.38
C ARG A 56 -8.47 -2.64 1.41
N LYS A 57 -7.90 -1.43 1.32
CA LYS A 57 -8.32 -0.30 2.16
C LYS A 57 -9.84 -0.09 1.98
N PRO A 58 -10.63 0.03 3.06
CA PRO A 58 -10.25 0.43 4.41
C PRO A 58 -9.76 -0.68 5.35
N ALA A 59 -9.62 -1.93 4.91
CA ALA A 59 -9.00 -2.96 5.75
C ALA A 59 -7.51 -2.64 6.02
N PRO A 60 -6.97 -3.02 7.18
CA PRO A 60 -5.62 -2.61 7.60
C PRO A 60 -4.49 -3.42 6.93
N GLY A 61 -4.81 -4.48 6.18
CA GLY A 61 -3.84 -5.48 5.75
C GLY A 61 -2.66 -4.93 4.94
N LEU A 62 -2.86 -3.87 4.13
CA LEU A 62 -1.74 -3.25 3.42
C LEU A 62 -0.80 -2.48 4.35
N VAL A 63 -1.34 -1.75 5.33
CA VAL A 63 -0.54 -0.98 6.31
C VAL A 63 0.25 -1.95 7.19
N LEU A 64 -0.40 -2.99 7.72
CA LEU A 64 0.25 -4.04 8.52
C LEU A 64 1.35 -4.75 7.74
N ARG A 65 1.12 -5.03 6.45
CA ARG A 65 2.13 -5.65 5.59
C ARG A 65 3.33 -4.73 5.38
N ALA A 66 3.10 -3.44 5.11
CA ALA A 66 4.17 -2.47 4.93
C ALA A 66 4.99 -2.33 6.23
N ALA A 67 4.34 -2.13 7.38
CA ALA A 67 4.99 -2.03 8.68
C ALA A 67 5.89 -3.25 8.99
N ARG A 68 5.38 -4.46 8.74
CA ARG A 68 6.15 -5.70 8.88
C ARG A 68 7.37 -5.76 7.96
N CYS A 69 7.23 -5.34 6.70
CA CYS A 69 8.36 -5.29 5.76
C CYS A 69 9.43 -4.27 6.21
N LEU A 70 9.02 -3.18 6.84
CA LEU A 70 9.91 -2.15 7.37
C LEU A 70 10.47 -2.48 8.76
N GLY A 71 10.01 -3.56 9.40
CA GLY A 71 10.43 -3.94 10.75
C GLY A 71 9.97 -2.98 11.84
N VAL A 72 8.86 -2.26 11.63
CA VAL A 72 8.30 -1.30 12.59
C VAL A 72 6.92 -1.72 13.07
N ALA A 73 6.54 -1.25 14.26
CA ALA A 73 5.19 -1.41 14.79
C ALA A 73 4.22 -0.48 14.02
N PRO A 74 3.02 -0.94 13.63
CA PRO A 74 2.07 -0.12 12.87
C PRO A 74 1.64 1.14 13.61
N GLU A 75 1.57 1.12 14.94
CA GLU A 75 1.22 2.26 15.81
C GLU A 75 2.27 3.39 15.76
N ARG A 76 3.46 3.09 15.24
CA ARG A 76 4.54 4.06 15.02
C ARG A 76 4.59 4.56 13.58
N CYS A 77 3.66 4.15 12.73
CA CYS A 77 3.59 4.56 11.34
C CYS A 77 2.64 5.74 11.16
N ALA A 78 3.06 6.74 10.38
CA ALA A 78 2.15 7.73 9.83
C ALA A 78 1.70 7.27 8.44
N VAL A 79 0.39 7.30 8.17
CA VAL A 79 -0.17 7.03 6.85
C VAL A 79 -0.70 8.34 6.26
N VAL A 80 -0.22 8.68 5.07
CA VAL A 80 -0.68 9.84 4.30
C VAL A 80 -1.44 9.34 3.08
N GLY A 81 -2.66 9.82 2.90
CA GLY A 81 -3.55 9.44 1.81
C GLY A 81 -4.61 10.51 1.54
N ASP A 82 -5.24 10.42 0.38
CA ASP A 82 -6.18 11.43 -0.13
C ASP A 82 -7.64 11.11 0.21
N ILE A 83 -7.95 9.86 0.56
CA ILE A 83 -9.33 9.42 0.80
C ILE A 83 -9.55 8.87 2.21
N GLY A 84 -10.80 8.91 2.67
CA GLY A 84 -11.17 8.40 4.00
C GLY A 84 -10.84 6.91 4.22
N ALA A 85 -10.75 6.11 3.15
CA ALA A 85 -10.34 4.72 3.25
C ALA A 85 -8.88 4.56 3.73
N ASP A 86 -8.01 5.53 3.45
CA ASP A 86 -6.61 5.53 3.92
C ASP A 86 -6.56 5.76 5.43
N VAL A 87 -7.31 6.77 5.90
CA VAL A 87 -7.43 7.09 7.33
C VAL A 87 -8.04 5.91 8.09
N ALA A 88 -9.08 5.28 7.54
CA ALA A 88 -9.70 4.11 8.15
C ALA A 88 -8.75 2.91 8.22
N ALA A 89 -7.98 2.64 7.16
CA ALA A 89 -6.99 1.56 7.16
C ALA A 89 -5.86 1.80 8.16
N ALA A 90 -5.41 3.06 8.31
CA ALA A 90 -4.43 3.45 9.30
C ALA A 90 -4.94 3.20 10.72
N ARG A 91 -6.13 3.75 11.06
CA ARG A 91 -6.76 3.56 12.38
C ARG A 91 -7.02 2.08 12.72
N ALA A 92 -7.40 1.28 11.72
CA ALA A 92 -7.63 -0.14 11.92
C ALA A 92 -6.33 -0.95 12.09
N ALA A 93 -5.18 -0.40 11.71
CA ALA A 93 -3.88 -1.04 11.84
C ALA A 93 -3.23 -0.81 13.22
N GLY A 94 -3.71 0.16 13.99
CA GLY A 94 -3.13 0.60 15.26
C GLY A 94 -2.83 2.08 15.23
#